data_AF-A0A0N1B5V9-F1
#
_entry.id   AF-A0A0N1B5V9-F1
#
_cell.length_a   1.000
_cell.length_b   1.000
_cell.length_c   1.000
_cell.angle_alpha   90.00
_cell.angle_beta   90.00
_cell.angle_gamma   90.00
#
_symmetry.space_group_name_H-M   'P 1'
#
loop_
_entity.id
_entity.type
_entity.pdbx_description
1 polymer ?
#
loop_
_entity_poly.entity_id
_entity_poly.type
_entity_poly.pdbx_seq_one_letter_code
_entity_poly.pdbx_strand_id
1 'polypeptide(L)'
;MMVPMTPKDVLNLDATVQTQVTPDLAVVMLAAERSGADTAGPSAEVTRAITEALKEARTVAGIQASTGGFTTFQRFDNKGQRTGWTVRAEVILKSKDFTALGKLAGKLTQAGPNALQITNNSFEVSTELRNAEEAKLMERAIAEFRRKAQVATSAFGYRKFSIQQVNVGTTSGIVPPQPRPMLRMAAMAAAPEADMPIQAGSTELSLTVSGSVQMEN
;
A
#
# COMPACT_ATOMS: atom_id res chain seq x y z
N MET A 1 -33.70 23.62 -37.52
CA MET A 1 -32.42 22.94 -37.78
C MET A 1 -31.34 23.66 -36.97
N MET A 2 -30.75 23.02 -35.96
CA MET A 2 -29.55 23.56 -35.29
C MET A 2 -28.34 23.15 -36.13
N VAL A 3 -27.60 24.14 -36.64
CA VAL A 3 -26.34 23.89 -37.35
C VAL A 3 -25.29 23.52 -36.29
N PRO A 4 -24.61 22.36 -36.38
CA PRO A 4 -23.52 22.07 -35.46
C PRO A 4 -22.41 23.09 -35.69
N MET A 5 -22.12 23.92 -34.70
CA MET A 5 -20.96 24.82 -34.75
C MET A 5 -19.70 23.97 -34.65
N THR A 6 -18.98 23.80 -35.76
CA THR A 6 -17.67 23.14 -35.74
C THR A 6 -16.74 23.99 -34.86
N PRO A 7 -16.15 23.44 -33.79
CA PRO A 7 -15.23 24.20 -32.96
C PRO A 7 -14.05 24.66 -33.82
N LYS A 8 -13.86 25.97 -33.95
CA LYS A 8 -12.65 26.55 -34.54
C LYS A 8 -11.67 26.84 -33.41
N ASP A 9 -10.39 26.60 -33.68
CA ASP A 9 -9.27 26.99 -32.82
C ASP A 9 -9.27 26.33 -31.42
N VAL A 10 -9.72 25.08 -31.37
CA VAL A 10 -9.70 24.26 -30.14
C VAL A 10 -8.41 23.45 -30.07
N LEU A 11 -7.78 23.47 -28.91
CA LEU A 11 -6.58 22.72 -28.58
C LEU A 11 -6.90 21.73 -27.44
N ASN A 12 -6.57 20.46 -27.65
CA ASN A 12 -6.63 19.43 -26.62
C ASN A 12 -5.26 19.28 -25.96
N LEU A 13 -5.25 19.19 -24.63
CA LEU A 13 -4.04 19.15 -23.83
C LEU A 13 -4.13 18.13 -22.71
N ASP A 14 -2.98 17.56 -22.39
CA ASP A 14 -2.77 16.73 -21.22
C ASP A 14 -1.62 17.27 -20.37
N ALA A 15 -1.82 17.32 -19.05
CA ALA A 15 -0.82 17.70 -18.08
C ALA A 15 -0.73 16.63 -16.99
N THR A 16 0.41 15.94 -16.95
CA THR A 16 0.72 14.93 -15.92
C THR A 16 1.74 15.51 -14.94
N VAL A 17 1.46 15.35 -13.65
CA VAL A 17 2.38 15.68 -12.55
C VAL A 17 2.58 14.46 -11.67
N GLN A 18 3.78 14.37 -11.08
CA GLN A 18 4.20 13.29 -10.21
C GLN A 18 4.78 13.83 -8.91
N THR A 19 4.74 13.00 -7.87
CA THR A 19 5.41 13.24 -6.60
C THR A 19 5.85 11.92 -5.96
N GLN A 20 7.00 11.94 -5.29
CA GLN A 20 7.46 10.81 -4.48
C GLN A 20 6.94 10.98 -3.06
N VAL A 21 6.33 9.93 -2.54
CA VAL A 21 5.75 9.87 -1.20
C VAL A 21 6.42 8.77 -0.42
N THR A 22 6.97 9.12 0.73
CA THR A 22 7.44 8.12 1.70
C THR A 22 6.22 7.57 2.45
N PRO A 23 5.97 6.25 2.41
CA PRO A 23 4.93 5.61 3.22
C PRO A 23 5.08 5.95 4.70
N ASP A 24 3.96 6.28 5.34
CA ASP A 24 3.90 6.65 6.76
C ASP A 24 3.26 5.57 7.65
N LEU A 25 2.88 4.43 7.06
CA LEU A 25 2.25 3.33 7.78
C LEU A 25 3.04 2.04 7.58
N ALA A 26 3.56 1.48 8.67
CA ALA A 26 4.17 0.15 8.66
C ALA A 26 3.10 -0.92 8.90
N VAL A 27 3.26 -2.06 8.24
CA VAL A 27 2.35 -3.20 8.30
C VAL A 27 3.16 -4.48 8.52
N VAL A 28 2.91 -5.14 9.65
CA VAL A 28 3.50 -6.44 9.98
C VAL A 28 2.41 -7.48 10.01
N MET A 29 2.59 -8.56 9.26
CA MET A 29 1.72 -9.73 9.31
C MET A 29 2.44 -10.85 10.05
N LEU A 30 1.76 -11.45 11.03
CA LEU A 30 2.26 -12.60 11.75
C LEU A 30 1.25 -13.76 11.64
N ALA A 31 1.75 -14.99 11.74
CA ALA A 31 0.93 -16.20 11.67
C ALA A 31 1.21 -17.17 12.81
N ALA A 32 0.16 -17.84 13.28
CA ALA A 32 0.24 -19.06 14.07
C ALA A 32 -0.09 -20.24 13.17
N GLU A 33 0.73 -21.28 13.20
CA GLU A 33 0.48 -22.53 12.47
C GLU A 33 0.60 -23.72 13.43
N ARG A 34 -0.40 -24.60 13.43
CA ARG A 34 -0.44 -25.81 14.26
C ARG A 34 -0.90 -27.00 13.43
N SER A 35 -0.43 -28.19 13.78
CA SER A 35 -0.78 -29.43 13.08
C SER A 35 -1.27 -30.49 14.06
N GLY A 36 -2.18 -31.34 13.61
CA GLY A 36 -2.79 -32.39 14.43
C GLY A 36 -3.43 -33.49 13.59
N ALA A 37 -3.89 -34.55 14.25
CA ALA A 37 -4.60 -35.66 13.59
C ALA A 37 -5.97 -35.22 13.05
N ASP A 38 -6.63 -34.28 13.75
CA ASP A 38 -7.86 -33.60 13.36
C ASP A 38 -7.65 -32.07 13.27
N THR A 39 -8.70 -31.34 12.91
CA THR A 39 -8.67 -29.87 12.81
C THR A 39 -9.04 -29.17 14.11
N ALA A 40 -9.71 -29.81 15.06
CA ALA A 40 -10.29 -29.16 16.23
C ALA A 40 -9.22 -28.65 17.20
N GLY A 41 -8.24 -29.51 17.52
CA GLY A 41 -7.10 -29.13 18.38
C GLY A 41 -6.29 -27.97 17.79
N PRO A 42 -5.73 -28.12 16.58
CA PRO A 42 -4.97 -27.06 15.92
C PRO A 42 -5.74 -25.76 15.73
N SER A 43 -7.04 -25.83 15.41
CA SER A 43 -7.89 -24.62 15.29
C SER A 43 -8.00 -23.87 16.61
N ALA A 44 -8.27 -24.58 17.72
CA ALA A 44 -8.37 -23.96 19.03
C ALA A 44 -7.04 -23.30 19.45
N GLU A 45 -5.90 -23.94 19.16
CA GLU A 45 -4.58 -23.42 19.48
C GLU A 45 -4.24 -22.16 18.68
N VAL A 46 -4.44 -22.14 17.35
CA VAL A 46 -4.16 -20.94 16.56
C VAL A 46 -5.11 -19.80 16.91
N THR A 47 -6.40 -20.08 17.17
CA THR A 47 -7.36 -19.06 17.61
C THR A 47 -6.95 -18.46 18.95
N ARG A 48 -6.46 -19.27 19.89
CA ARG A 48 -5.92 -18.78 21.17
C ARG A 48 -4.71 -17.86 20.94
N ALA A 49 -3.75 -18.27 20.12
CA ALA A 49 -2.57 -17.48 19.82
C ALA A 49 -2.93 -16.11 19.20
N ILE A 50 -3.85 -16.09 18.22
CA ILE A 50 -4.32 -14.85 17.59
C ILE A 50 -5.09 -13.97 18.58
N THR A 51 -5.94 -14.56 19.42
CA THR A 51 -6.70 -13.81 20.42
C THR A 51 -5.79 -13.13 21.44
N GLU A 52 -4.76 -13.82 21.93
CA GLU A 52 -3.77 -13.23 22.84
C GLU A 52 -2.95 -12.14 22.15
N ALA A 53 -2.57 -12.33 20.88
CA ALA A 53 -1.87 -11.30 20.12
C ALA A 53 -2.70 -10.03 19.92
N LEU A 54 -4.01 -10.17 19.65
CA LEU A 54 -4.93 -9.04 19.56
C LEU A 54 -5.10 -8.32 20.90
N LYS A 55 -5.13 -9.06 22.02
CA LYS A 55 -5.19 -8.45 23.37
C LYS A 55 -3.93 -7.65 23.66
N GLU A 56 -2.77 -8.24 23.41
CA GLU A 56 -1.47 -7.58 23.61
C GLU A 56 -1.37 -6.31 22.73
N ALA A 57 -1.77 -6.39 21.46
CA ALA A 57 -1.74 -5.23 20.56
C ALA A 57 -2.60 -4.06 21.04
N ARG A 58 -3.76 -4.33 21.66
CA ARG A 58 -4.63 -3.29 22.24
C ARG A 58 -4.02 -2.54 23.42
N THR A 59 -2.97 -3.08 24.04
CA THR A 59 -2.26 -2.42 25.14
C THR A 59 -1.29 -1.35 24.66
N VAL A 60 -0.96 -1.33 23.36
CA VAL A 60 0.00 -0.40 22.76
C VAL A 60 -0.74 0.67 21.98
N ALA A 61 -0.63 1.92 22.42
CA ALA A 61 -1.25 3.05 21.76
C ALA A 61 -0.74 3.22 20.32
N GLY A 62 -1.65 3.56 19.40
CA GLY A 62 -1.29 3.80 17.99
C GLY A 62 -1.10 2.53 17.15
N ILE A 63 -1.30 1.33 17.71
CA ILE A 63 -1.31 0.07 16.96
C ILE A 63 -2.75 -0.32 16.61
N GLN A 64 -3.01 -0.48 15.32
CA GLN A 64 -4.22 -1.10 14.81
C GLN A 64 -3.95 -2.59 14.59
N ALA A 65 -4.83 -3.44 15.09
CA ALA A 65 -4.70 -4.88 14.98
C ALA A 65 -5.98 -5.51 14.45
N SER A 66 -5.83 -6.38 13.46
CA SER A 66 -6.95 -7.10 12.84
C SER A 66 -6.56 -8.55 12.54
N THR A 67 -7.53 -9.44 12.49
CA THR A 67 -7.32 -10.81 12.00
C THR A 67 -7.05 -10.80 10.49
N GLY A 68 -6.12 -11.64 10.05
CA GLY A 68 -5.84 -11.91 8.64
C GLY A 68 -6.51 -13.20 8.16
N GLY A 69 -5.80 -13.95 7.31
CA GLY A 69 -6.30 -15.22 6.78
C GLY A 69 -6.43 -16.31 7.85
N PHE A 70 -7.41 -17.20 7.67
CA PHE A 70 -7.53 -18.45 8.39
C PHE A 70 -7.65 -19.59 7.37
N THR A 71 -6.73 -20.53 7.41
CA THR A 71 -6.61 -21.58 6.40
C THR A 71 -6.36 -22.94 7.05
N THR A 72 -6.91 -23.97 6.43
CA THR A 72 -6.80 -25.36 6.89
C THR A 72 -6.40 -26.23 5.71
N PHE A 73 -5.28 -26.94 5.85
CA PHE A 73 -4.70 -27.79 4.82
C PHE A 73 -4.62 -29.24 5.29
N GLN A 74 -4.88 -30.18 4.40
CA GLN A 74 -4.65 -31.60 4.66
C GLN A 74 -3.15 -31.90 4.56
N ARG A 75 -2.64 -32.70 5.49
CA ARG A 75 -1.31 -33.30 5.41
C ARG A 75 -1.41 -34.70 4.84
N PHE A 76 -0.50 -35.01 3.93
CA PHE A 76 -0.37 -36.33 3.33
C PHE A 76 1.02 -36.89 3.58
N ASP A 77 1.16 -38.21 3.66
CA ASP A 77 2.46 -38.87 3.60
C ASP A 77 2.95 -39.04 2.15
N ASN A 78 4.14 -39.63 2.00
CA ASN A 78 4.75 -39.92 0.71
C ASN A 78 3.98 -40.96 -0.13
N LYS A 79 2.98 -41.65 0.45
CA LYS A 79 2.11 -42.61 -0.23
C LYS A 79 0.75 -42.01 -0.60
N GLY A 80 0.56 -40.71 -0.36
CA GLY A 80 -0.70 -40.01 -0.62
C GLY A 80 -1.78 -40.28 0.42
N GLN A 81 -1.47 -40.93 1.55
CA GLN A 81 -2.41 -41.15 2.63
C GLN A 81 -2.48 -39.91 3.52
N ARG A 82 -3.70 -39.47 3.87
CA ARG A 82 -3.88 -38.30 4.74
C ARG A 82 -3.39 -38.64 6.16
N THR A 83 -2.39 -37.91 6.63
CA THR A 83 -1.77 -38.09 7.95
C THR A 83 -2.23 -37.08 8.98
N GLY A 84 -2.94 -36.04 8.57
CA GLY A 84 -3.53 -35.08 9.50
C GLY A 84 -3.92 -33.77 8.83
N TRP A 85 -3.91 -32.71 9.62
CA TRP A 85 -4.28 -31.37 9.22
C TRP A 85 -3.28 -30.35 9.75
N THR A 86 -3.09 -29.28 8.99
CA THR A 86 -2.38 -28.07 9.41
C THR A 86 -3.35 -26.92 9.35
N VAL A 87 -3.46 -26.15 10.44
CA VAL A 87 -4.29 -24.96 10.53
C VAL A 87 -3.38 -23.77 10.73
N ARG A 88 -3.63 -22.70 9.99
CA ARG A 88 -2.89 -21.45 10.05
C ARG A 88 -3.85 -20.27 10.19
N ALA A 89 -3.56 -19.38 11.12
CA ALA A 89 -4.30 -18.13 11.31
C ALA A 89 -3.32 -16.95 11.38
N GLU A 90 -3.75 -15.78 10.92
CA GLU A 90 -2.91 -14.60 10.81
C GLU A 90 -3.45 -13.40 11.60
N VAL A 91 -2.54 -12.54 12.04
CA VAL A 91 -2.82 -11.22 12.60
C VAL A 91 -2.04 -10.18 11.81
N ILE A 92 -2.69 -9.07 11.51
CA ILE A 92 -2.12 -7.93 10.80
C ILE A 92 -2.06 -6.78 11.79
N LEU A 93 -0.87 -6.22 11.95
CA LEU A 93 -0.59 -5.08 12.82
C LEU A 93 -0.17 -3.90 11.95
N LYS A 94 -0.79 -2.73 12.15
CA LYS A 94 -0.48 -1.50 11.43
C LYS A 94 -0.19 -0.36 12.41
N SER A 95 0.84 0.44 12.13
CA SER A 95 1.11 1.64 12.93
C SER A 95 1.96 2.68 12.19
N LYS A 96 1.80 3.95 12.56
CA LYS A 96 2.71 5.04 12.19
C LYS A 96 3.93 5.11 13.13
N ASP A 97 3.87 4.48 14.30
CA ASP A 97 5.02 4.32 15.20
C ASP A 97 5.71 2.99 14.91
N PHE A 98 6.76 3.05 14.08
CA PHE A 98 7.44 1.86 13.59
C PHE A 98 8.23 1.17 14.71
N THR A 99 8.71 1.93 15.69
CA THR A 99 9.44 1.40 16.84
C THR A 99 8.51 0.63 17.77
N ALA A 100 7.35 1.20 18.11
CA ALA A 100 6.34 0.51 18.91
C ALA A 100 5.84 -0.77 18.22
N LEU A 101 5.61 -0.70 16.90
CA LEU A 101 5.21 -1.86 16.10
C LEU A 101 6.28 -2.96 16.08
N GLY A 102 7.55 -2.60 15.87
CA GLY A 102 8.67 -3.55 15.86
C GLY A 102 8.84 -4.26 17.21
N LYS A 103 8.75 -3.50 18.32
CA LYS A 103 8.81 -4.06 19.68
C LYS A 103 7.65 -5.01 19.96
N LEU A 104 6.43 -4.63 19.60
CA LEU A 104 5.27 -5.52 19.76
C LEU A 104 5.44 -6.80 18.91
N ALA A 105 5.82 -6.67 17.64
CA ALA A 105 6.04 -7.81 16.75
C ALA A 105 7.11 -8.76 17.34
N GLY A 106 8.23 -8.24 17.82
CA GLY A 106 9.28 -9.02 18.51
C GLY A 106 8.78 -9.71 19.77
N LYS A 107 7.95 -9.04 20.59
CA LYS A 107 7.32 -9.66 21.77
C LYS A 107 6.40 -10.83 21.38
N LEU A 108 5.63 -10.68 20.31
CA LEU A 108 4.71 -11.72 19.83
C LEU A 108 5.41 -12.95 19.26
N THR A 109 6.62 -12.80 18.68
CA THR A 109 7.42 -13.95 18.25
C THR A 109 8.03 -14.72 19.43
N GLN A 110 8.11 -14.10 20.61
CA GLN A 110 8.67 -14.68 21.83
C GLN A 110 7.60 -15.17 22.82
N ALA A 111 6.32 -15.18 22.44
CA ALA A 111 5.18 -15.49 23.31
C ALA A 111 5.02 -16.99 23.68
N GLY A 112 6.14 -17.73 23.79
CA GLY A 112 6.19 -19.13 24.19
C GLY A 112 5.26 -20.04 23.37
N PRO A 113 4.30 -20.76 23.99
CA PRO A 113 3.38 -21.65 23.26
C PRO A 113 2.45 -20.92 22.29
N ASN A 114 2.31 -19.60 22.42
CA ASN A 114 1.51 -18.74 21.53
C ASN A 114 2.39 -17.92 20.57
N ALA A 115 3.69 -18.25 20.46
CA ALA A 115 4.60 -17.56 19.56
C ALA A 115 4.06 -17.56 18.13
N LEU A 116 4.12 -16.37 17.51
CA LEU A 116 3.77 -16.13 16.13
C LEU A 116 5.03 -16.02 15.27
N GLN A 117 4.91 -16.30 13.97
CA GLN A 117 5.98 -16.10 13.01
C GLN A 117 5.67 -14.88 12.17
N ILE A 118 6.64 -14.00 11.94
CA ILE A 118 6.49 -12.89 10.99
C ILE A 118 6.46 -13.46 9.59
N THR A 119 5.38 -13.21 8.86
CA THR A 119 5.16 -13.74 7.50
C THR A 119 5.26 -12.68 6.43
N ASN A 120 5.02 -11.41 6.78
CA ASN A 120 5.22 -10.28 5.88
C ASN A 120 5.55 -9.01 6.67
N ASN A 121 6.36 -8.14 6.07
CA ASN A 121 6.59 -6.77 6.52
C ASN A 121 6.54 -5.85 5.30
N SER A 122 5.68 -4.85 5.35
CA SER A 122 5.45 -3.94 4.24
C SER A 122 5.11 -2.54 4.74
N PHE A 123 5.15 -1.57 3.83
CA PHE A 123 4.76 -0.20 4.10
C PHE A 123 3.62 0.22 3.19
N GLU A 124 2.73 1.05 3.72
CA GLU A 124 1.59 1.60 3.03
C GLU A 124 1.58 3.13 3.18
N VAL A 125 1.09 3.83 2.15
CA VAL A 125 0.70 5.23 2.29
C VAL A 125 -0.65 5.24 2.98
N SER A 126 -0.74 5.84 4.17
CA SER A 126 -2.00 5.96 4.90
C SER A 126 -3.04 6.72 4.09
N THR A 127 -4.32 6.49 4.40
CA THR A 127 -5.41 7.24 3.77
C THR A 127 -5.26 8.74 3.99
N GLU A 128 -4.80 9.16 5.18
CA GLU A 128 -4.60 10.58 5.46
C GLU A 128 -3.49 11.18 4.60
N LEU A 129 -2.34 10.51 4.51
CA LEU A 129 -1.22 10.97 3.69
C LEU A 129 -1.59 10.97 2.20
N ARG A 130 -2.30 9.93 1.74
CA ARG A 130 -2.79 9.85 0.36
C ARG A 130 -3.66 11.04 0.03
N ASN A 131 -4.69 11.31 0.83
CA ASN A 131 -5.61 12.43 0.58
C ASN A 131 -4.89 13.78 0.57
N ALA A 132 -3.92 13.96 1.46
CA ALA A 132 -3.11 15.19 1.51
C ALA A 132 -2.24 15.37 0.26
N GLU A 133 -1.59 14.31 -0.21
CA GLU A 133 -0.77 14.36 -1.43
C GLU A 133 -1.61 14.48 -2.70
N GLU A 134 -2.79 13.86 -2.73
CA GLU A 134 -3.76 14.00 -3.83
C GLU A 134 -4.23 15.45 -4.03
N ALA A 135 -4.55 16.15 -2.94
CA ALA A 135 -4.93 17.56 -3.00
C ALA A 135 -3.80 18.43 -3.59
N LYS A 136 -2.56 18.22 -3.14
CA LYS A 136 -1.37 18.93 -3.66
C LYS A 136 -1.12 18.62 -5.13
N LEU A 137 -1.28 17.36 -5.54
CA LEU A 137 -1.13 16.96 -6.94
C LEU A 137 -2.19 17.61 -7.81
N MET A 138 -3.43 17.71 -7.33
CA MET A 138 -4.52 18.35 -8.07
C MET A 138 -4.23 19.82 -8.37
N GLU A 139 -3.82 20.59 -7.36
CA GLU A 139 -3.42 22.00 -7.54
C GLU A 139 -2.29 22.14 -8.56
N ARG A 140 -1.25 21.31 -8.45
CA ARG A 140 -0.10 21.29 -9.36
C ARG A 140 -0.50 20.90 -10.79
N ALA A 141 -1.37 19.92 -10.95
CA ALA A 141 -1.81 19.43 -12.26
C ALA A 141 -2.64 20.50 -13.00
N ILE A 142 -3.54 21.18 -12.29
CA ILE A 142 -4.34 22.28 -12.84
C ILE A 142 -3.43 23.47 -13.23
N ALA A 143 -2.47 23.81 -12.36
CA ALA A 143 -1.50 24.85 -12.67
C ALA A 143 -0.67 24.52 -13.92
N GLU A 144 -0.18 23.28 -14.05
CA GLU A 144 0.54 22.82 -15.23
C GLU A 144 -0.32 22.78 -16.49
N PHE A 145 -1.58 22.36 -16.39
CA PHE A 145 -2.52 22.41 -17.52
C PHE A 145 -2.70 23.84 -18.02
N ARG A 146 -2.96 24.79 -17.11
CA ARG A 146 -3.11 26.22 -17.45
C ARG A 146 -1.83 26.80 -18.05
N ARG A 147 -0.66 26.42 -17.51
CA ARG A 147 0.64 26.84 -18.03
C ARG A 147 0.86 26.31 -19.46
N LYS A 148 0.60 25.02 -19.70
CA LYS A 148 0.69 24.42 -21.04
C LYS A 148 -0.27 25.07 -22.04
N ALA A 149 -1.51 25.33 -21.62
CA ALA A 149 -2.49 26.04 -22.44
C ALA A 149 -2.00 27.43 -22.83
N GLN A 150 -1.54 28.22 -21.87
CA GLN A 150 -0.99 29.55 -22.15
C GLN A 150 0.18 29.51 -23.14
N VAL A 151 1.15 28.61 -22.90
CA VAL A 151 2.32 28.45 -23.78
C VAL A 151 1.90 28.07 -25.20
N ALA A 152 1.00 27.10 -25.33
CA ALA A 152 0.54 26.64 -26.64
C ALA A 152 -0.27 27.72 -27.37
N THR A 153 -1.22 28.38 -26.70
CA THR A 153 -2.01 29.48 -27.25
C THR A 153 -1.12 30.60 -27.79
N SER A 154 -0.13 31.04 -27.01
CA SER A 154 0.82 32.07 -27.46
C SER A 154 1.69 31.58 -28.62
N ALA A 155 2.11 30.31 -28.63
CA ALA A 155 2.90 29.73 -29.72
C ALA A 155 2.10 29.63 -31.04
N PHE A 156 0.78 29.45 -30.98
CA PHE A 156 -0.11 29.49 -32.14
C PHE A 156 -0.51 30.92 -32.57
N GLY A 157 -0.02 31.96 -31.89
CA GLY A 157 -0.26 33.36 -32.25
C GLY A 157 -1.53 33.97 -31.65
N TYR A 158 -2.21 33.27 -30.74
CA TYR A 158 -3.38 33.75 -30.02
C TYR A 158 -2.97 34.47 -28.72
N ARG A 159 -3.82 35.37 -28.21
CA ARG A 159 -3.51 36.17 -27.01
C ARG A 159 -4.02 35.55 -25.72
N LYS A 160 -5.14 34.83 -25.76
CA LYS A 160 -5.82 34.27 -24.59
C LYS A 160 -6.51 32.95 -24.94
N PHE A 161 -6.94 32.22 -23.92
CA PHE A 161 -7.72 31.00 -24.09
C PHE A 161 -8.85 30.94 -23.07
N SER A 162 -9.92 30.25 -23.42
CA SER A 162 -10.98 29.85 -22.49
C SER A 162 -10.95 28.32 -22.34
N ILE A 163 -11.18 27.85 -21.11
CA ILE A 163 -11.26 26.43 -20.82
C ILE A 163 -12.67 25.95 -21.21
N GLN A 164 -12.75 25.00 -22.13
CA GLN A 164 -14.02 24.45 -22.61
C GLN A 164 -14.44 23.23 -21.79
N GLN A 165 -13.55 22.25 -21.70
CA GLN A 165 -13.78 21.03 -20.95
C GLN A 165 -12.51 20.63 -20.21
N VAL A 166 -12.66 20.21 -18.95
CA VAL A 166 -11.58 19.64 -18.16
C VAL A 166 -12.06 18.33 -17.58
N ASN A 167 -11.21 17.33 -17.69
CA ASN A 167 -11.31 16.07 -17.01
C ASN A 167 -10.10 15.92 -16.10
N VAL A 168 -10.33 15.93 -14.80
CA VAL A 168 -9.30 15.64 -13.80
C VAL A 168 -9.30 14.13 -13.61
N GLY A 169 -8.20 13.48 -13.96
CA GLY A 169 -8.02 12.05 -13.77
C GLY A 169 -8.02 11.67 -12.29
N THR A 170 -7.98 10.37 -12.00
CA THR A 170 -7.76 9.87 -10.65
C THR A 170 -6.27 9.73 -10.37
N THR A 171 -5.86 10.02 -9.13
CA THR A 171 -4.48 9.78 -8.71
C THR A 171 -4.20 8.29 -8.76
N SER A 172 -3.18 7.94 -9.54
CA SER A 172 -2.75 6.55 -9.68
C SER A 172 -1.41 6.40 -8.96
N GLY A 173 -1.38 5.52 -7.96
CA GLY A 173 -0.12 5.01 -7.44
C GLY A 173 0.46 4.06 -8.48
N ILE A 174 1.58 4.42 -9.09
CA ILE A 174 2.34 3.44 -9.85
C ILE A 174 2.91 2.52 -8.77
N VAL A 175 2.35 1.32 -8.62
CA VAL A 175 2.99 0.27 -7.83
C VAL A 175 4.35 0.09 -8.50
N PRO A 176 5.47 0.44 -7.84
CA PRO A 176 6.77 0.22 -8.45
C PRO A 176 6.85 -1.26 -8.80
N PRO A 177 7.35 -1.62 -9.99
CA PRO A 177 7.53 -3.02 -10.35
C PRO A 177 8.26 -3.69 -9.20
N GLN A 178 7.62 -4.71 -8.62
CA GLN A 178 8.13 -5.46 -7.47
C GLN A 178 9.62 -5.70 -7.66
N PRO A 179 10.49 -5.24 -6.74
CA PRO A 179 11.92 -5.45 -6.88
C PRO A 179 12.16 -6.96 -6.98
N ARG A 180 12.60 -7.41 -8.15
CA ARG A 180 13.02 -8.79 -8.34
C ARG A 180 14.15 -9.03 -7.33
N PRO A 181 14.07 -10.06 -6.48
CA PRO A 181 15.10 -10.29 -5.48
C PRO A 181 16.43 -10.55 -6.19
N MET A 182 17.34 -9.58 -6.12
CA MET A 182 18.75 -9.86 -6.34
C MET A 182 19.21 -10.68 -5.14
N LEU A 183 19.62 -11.92 -5.40
CA LEU A 183 20.28 -12.80 -4.43
C LEU A 183 21.53 -12.10 -3.88
N ARG A 184 21.40 -11.37 -2.78
CA ARG A 184 22.53 -10.97 -1.96
C ARG A 184 22.91 -12.15 -1.06
N MET A 185 23.87 -12.95 -1.53
CA MET A 185 24.73 -13.68 -0.61
C MET A 185 25.55 -12.66 0.19
N ALA A 186 25.24 -12.48 1.47
CA ALA A 186 26.22 -12.06 2.46
C ALA A 186 25.73 -12.43 3.86
N ALA A 187 26.64 -13.00 4.63
CA ALA A 187 26.45 -13.65 5.92
C ALA A 187 25.84 -12.74 7.01
N MET A 188 24.95 -13.31 7.81
CA MET A 188 24.57 -12.77 9.12
C MET A 188 25.27 -13.58 10.21
N ALA A 189 26.35 -13.02 10.73
CA ALA A 189 26.86 -13.35 12.05
C ALA A 189 25.93 -12.71 13.11
N ALA A 190 25.73 -13.43 14.21
CA ALA A 190 24.83 -13.08 15.29
C ALA A 190 25.08 -11.69 15.91
N ALA A 191 23.99 -10.99 16.22
CA ALA A 191 23.95 -9.91 17.21
C ALA A 191 22.66 -10.02 18.05
N PRO A 192 22.72 -9.83 19.38
CA PRO A 192 21.57 -9.81 20.28
C PRO A 192 20.92 -8.42 20.34
N GLU A 193 19.67 -8.38 20.84
CA GLU A 193 18.72 -7.25 20.92
C GLU A 193 17.88 -7.02 19.65
N ALA A 194 16.64 -7.52 19.73
CA ALA A 194 15.69 -7.64 18.64
C ALA A 194 14.90 -6.35 18.39
N ASP A 195 15.58 -5.29 17.95
CA ASP A 195 14.91 -4.21 17.22
C ASP A 195 15.01 -4.53 15.72
N MET A 196 13.89 -4.93 15.10
CA MET A 196 13.86 -5.17 13.66
C MET A 196 13.95 -3.83 12.92
N PRO A 197 14.95 -3.61 12.04
CA PRO A 197 15.05 -2.36 11.28
C PRO A 197 13.93 -2.30 10.23
N ILE A 198 12.95 -1.43 10.47
CA ILE A 198 11.80 -1.18 9.59
C ILE A 198 12.09 0.15 8.86
N GLN A 199 12.50 0.09 7.58
CA GLN A 199 12.72 1.29 6.73
C GLN A 199 11.83 1.28 5.48
N ALA A 200 11.08 2.36 5.28
CA ALA A 200 10.20 2.54 4.11
C ALA A 200 10.98 3.07 2.89
N GLY A 201 10.81 2.45 1.73
CA GLY A 201 11.19 3.03 0.43
C GLY A 201 10.16 4.05 -0.07
N SER A 202 10.44 4.81 -1.12
CA SER A 202 9.50 5.80 -1.70
C SER A 202 8.50 5.18 -2.69
N THR A 203 7.27 5.69 -2.71
CA THR A 203 6.21 5.35 -3.69
C THR A 203 5.92 6.56 -4.58
N GLU A 204 5.68 6.37 -5.88
CA GLU A 204 5.31 7.47 -6.79
C GLU A 204 3.79 7.58 -6.94
N LEU A 205 3.26 8.80 -6.77
CA LEU A 205 1.89 9.16 -7.10
C LEU A 205 1.89 10.04 -8.34
N SER A 206 0.98 9.76 -9.28
CA SER A 206 0.81 10.54 -10.50
C SER A 206 -0.65 10.97 -10.70
N LEU A 207 -0.85 12.15 -11.28
CA LEU A 207 -2.15 12.69 -11.64
C LEU A 207 -2.07 13.34 -13.02
N THR A 208 -3.06 13.06 -13.87
CA THR A 208 -3.20 13.66 -15.20
C THR A 208 -4.48 14.47 -15.27
N VAL A 209 -4.37 15.72 -15.73
CA VAL A 209 -5.49 16.57 -16.11
C VAL A 209 -5.51 16.65 -17.64
N SER A 210 -6.63 16.27 -18.24
CA SER A 210 -6.86 16.34 -19.67
C SER A 210 -8.00 17.32 -19.98
N GLY A 211 -7.98 17.95 -21.14
CA GLY A 211 -9.03 18.91 -21.47
C GLY A 211 -8.85 19.60 -22.81
N SER A 212 -9.84 20.42 -23.14
CA SER A 212 -9.85 21.25 -24.33
C SER A 212 -9.92 22.72 -23.94
N VAL A 213 -9.14 23.53 -24.65
CA VAL A 213 -9.17 24.99 -24.55
C VAL A 213 -9.52 25.56 -25.91
N GLN A 214 -10.32 26.62 -25.93
CA GLN A 214 -10.55 27.41 -27.14
C GLN A 214 -9.59 28.58 -27.13
N MET A 215 -8.81 28.71 -28.20
CA MET A 215 -7.88 29.82 -28.39
C MET A 215 -8.63 31.02 -28.94
N GLU A 216 -8.30 32.20 -28.42
CA GLU A 216 -8.97 33.45 -28.74
C GLU A 216 -7.96 34.60 -28.89
N ASN A 217 -8.34 35.60 -29.68
CA ASN A 217 -7.55 36.81 -29.88
C ASN A 217 -7.94 37.92 -28.89
#